data_AF-A0A8T5T198-F1
#
_entry.id   AF-A0A8T5T198-F1
#
_cell.length_a   1.000
_cell.length_b   1.000
_cell.length_c   1.000
_cell.angle_alpha   90.00
_cell.angle_beta   90.00
_cell.angle_gamma   90.00
#
_symmetry.space_group_name_H-M   'P 1'
#
loop_
_entity.id
_entity.type
_entity.pdbx_description
1 polymer ?
#
loop_
_entity_poly.entity_id
_entity_poly.type
_entity_poly.pdbx_seq_one_letter_code
_entity_poly.pdbx_strand_id
1 'polypeptide(L)'
;MVAFNTSAPLPKELLQLAEHYAHLSAKVLPELNRGLLRKRKEHDVRGCCKLRGELERVYTRRSRILREILLLLPHFLAAVIVKKKCKVLKIEHLTVDPTGTKGALAKAIYTMPDSLFIYKKAVWLASLELGYDVQLESVLPYHTSTIHFGCGGVLTRQSGQYDDAPCKKCGQCVNTHINAAKNIASLPGTLLPPDSFPSTHARGPT
;
A
#
# COMPACT_ATOMS: atom_id res chain seq x y z
N MET A 1 3.12 -0.89 -0.21
CA MET A 1 3.48 -2.23 0.32
C MET A 1 3.13 -2.21 1.79
N VAL A 2 2.43 -3.21 2.31
CA VAL A 2 2.16 -3.30 3.76
C VAL A 2 3.33 -4.00 4.42
N ALA A 3 3.91 -3.38 5.44
CA ALA A 3 5.03 -3.93 6.19
C ALA A 3 4.63 -4.08 7.66
N PHE A 4 5.14 -5.13 8.28
CA PHE A 4 4.88 -5.45 9.68
C PHE A 4 6.17 -5.33 10.50
N ASN A 5 6.02 -4.98 11.78
CA ASN A 5 7.13 -5.00 12.73
C ASN A 5 7.65 -6.43 13.02
N THR A 6 6.84 -7.45 12.72
CA THR A 6 7.18 -8.86 12.80
C THR A 6 7.04 -9.53 11.43
N SER A 7 7.88 -10.51 11.12
CA SER A 7 7.82 -11.20 9.83
C SER A 7 6.46 -11.90 9.65
N ALA A 8 5.77 -11.56 8.55
CA ALA A 8 4.55 -12.19 8.10
C ALA A 8 4.64 -12.37 6.58
N PRO A 9 4.65 -13.62 6.07
CA PRO A 9 4.73 -13.86 4.64
C PRO A 9 3.45 -13.39 3.96
N LEU A 10 3.60 -12.72 2.82
CA LEU A 10 2.47 -12.35 1.97
C LEU A 10 1.87 -13.61 1.33
N PRO A 11 0.52 -13.71 1.23
CA PRO A 11 -0.15 -14.76 0.48
C PRO A 11 0.31 -14.79 -0.98
N LYS A 12 0.42 -16.00 -1.55
CA LYS A 12 0.87 -16.19 -2.94
C LYS A 12 -0.03 -15.45 -3.92
N GLU A 13 -1.32 -15.41 -3.65
CA GLU A 13 -2.32 -14.74 -4.47
C GLU A 13 -2.07 -13.23 -4.51
N LEU A 14 -1.77 -12.62 -3.36
CA LEU A 14 -1.43 -11.20 -3.27
C LEU A 14 -0.12 -10.89 -3.99
N LEU A 15 0.89 -11.76 -3.89
CA LEU A 15 2.16 -11.62 -4.60
C LEU A 15 1.96 -11.69 -6.12
N GLN A 16 1.22 -12.68 -6.62
CA GLN A 16 0.90 -12.82 -8.05
C GLN A 16 0.15 -11.61 -8.60
N LEU A 17 -0.83 -11.09 -7.85
CA LEU A 17 -1.55 -9.87 -8.24
C LEU A 17 -0.62 -8.65 -8.29
N ALA A 18 0.26 -8.50 -7.29
CA ALA A 18 1.24 -7.41 -7.27
C ALA A 18 2.24 -7.51 -8.42
N GLU A 19 2.74 -8.71 -8.73
CA GLU A 19 3.64 -8.99 -9.86
C GLU A 19 2.96 -8.67 -11.20
N HIS A 20 1.72 -9.12 -11.41
CA HIS A 20 0.95 -8.79 -12.60
C HIS A 20 0.72 -7.28 -12.74
N TYR A 21 0.38 -6.60 -11.65
CA TYR A 21 0.23 -5.14 -11.66
C TYR A 21 1.55 -4.44 -12.01
N ALA A 22 2.66 -4.89 -11.44
CA ALA A 22 4.00 -4.35 -11.72
C ALA A 22 4.39 -4.57 -13.18
N HIS A 23 4.18 -5.78 -13.72
CA HIS A 23 4.45 -6.11 -15.12
C HIS A 23 3.68 -5.20 -16.08
N LEU A 24 2.38 -5.00 -15.87
CA LEU A 24 1.56 -4.11 -16.69
C LEU A 24 2.07 -2.64 -16.60
N SER A 25 2.50 -2.24 -15.40
CA SER A 25 2.93 -0.86 -15.13
C SER A 25 4.31 -0.52 -15.70
N ALA A 26 5.25 -1.45 -15.60
CA ALA A 26 6.67 -1.24 -15.91
C ALA A 26 7.05 -1.68 -17.32
N LYS A 27 6.33 -2.65 -17.90
CA LYS A 27 6.66 -3.20 -19.23
C LYS A 27 5.61 -2.85 -20.27
N VAL A 28 4.37 -3.30 -20.06
CA VAL A 28 3.33 -3.23 -21.10
C VAL A 28 2.91 -1.80 -21.42
N LEU A 29 2.62 -0.98 -20.41
CA LEU A 29 2.21 0.41 -20.63
C LEU A 29 3.29 1.25 -21.36
N PRO A 30 4.57 1.23 -20.97
CA PRO A 30 5.62 1.92 -21.71
C PRO A 30 5.78 1.45 -23.16
N GLU A 31 5.66 0.14 -23.43
CA GLU A 31 5.72 -0.41 -24.79
C GLU A 31 4.57 0.09 -25.66
N LEU A 32 3.33 0.04 -25.15
CA LEU A 32 2.15 0.54 -25.87
C LEU A 32 2.21 2.05 -26.11
N ASN A 33 2.65 2.83 -25.12
CA ASN A 33 2.81 4.29 -25.27
C ASN A 33 3.87 4.63 -26.31
N ARG A 34 5.03 3.93 -26.32
CA ARG A 34 6.07 4.10 -27.35
C ARG A 34 5.52 3.72 -28.73
N GLY A 35 4.78 2.61 -28.83
CA GLY A 35 4.11 2.18 -30.05
C GLY A 35 3.14 3.24 -30.58
N LEU A 36 2.34 3.85 -29.70
CA LEU A 36 1.36 4.87 -30.07
C LEU A 36 2.06 6.14 -30.58
N LEU A 37 3.14 6.57 -29.93
CA LEU A 37 3.95 7.71 -30.37
C LEU A 37 4.55 7.47 -31.76
N ARG A 38 5.06 6.26 -32.03
CA ARG A 38 5.58 5.87 -33.34
C ARG A 38 4.48 5.90 -34.40
N LYS A 39 3.33 5.28 -34.14
CA LYS A 39 2.19 5.25 -35.08
C LYS A 39 1.62 6.63 -35.40
N ARG A 40 1.68 7.55 -34.43
CA ARG A 40 1.32 8.95 -34.65
C ARG A 40 2.28 9.65 -35.61
N LYS A 41 3.59 9.37 -35.52
CA LYS A 41 4.60 9.91 -36.45
C LYS A 41 4.46 9.35 -37.86
N GLU A 42 4.02 8.10 -37.97
CA GLU A 42 3.75 7.42 -39.25
C GLU A 42 2.41 7.86 -39.90
N HIS A 43 1.63 8.73 -39.25
CA HIS A 43 0.26 9.10 -39.66
C HIS A 43 -0.70 7.90 -39.83
N ASP A 44 -0.41 6.77 -39.18
CA ASP A 44 -1.23 5.55 -39.22
C ASP A 44 -2.41 5.68 -38.24
N VAL A 45 -3.53 6.22 -38.75
CA VAL A 45 -4.75 6.46 -37.97
C VAL A 45 -5.30 5.15 -37.40
N ARG A 46 -5.35 4.09 -38.20
CA ARG A 46 -5.91 2.78 -37.79
C ARG A 46 -5.04 2.14 -36.70
N GLY A 47 -3.72 2.19 -36.85
CA GLY A 47 -2.76 1.74 -35.85
C GLY A 47 -2.89 2.52 -34.53
N CYS A 48 -3.10 3.84 -34.60
CA CYS A 48 -3.34 4.67 -33.42
C CYS A 48 -4.63 4.28 -32.69
N CYS A 49 -5.74 4.10 -33.42
CA CYS A 49 -7.02 3.66 -32.83
C CYS A 49 -6.89 2.30 -32.13
N LYS A 50 -6.21 1.33 -32.77
CA LYS A 50 -5.97 0.01 -32.16
C LYS A 50 -5.17 0.11 -30.86
N LEU A 51 -4.05 0.84 -30.87
CA LEU A 51 -3.19 0.99 -29.70
C LEU A 51 -3.87 1.75 -28.55
N ARG A 52 -4.72 2.74 -28.86
CA ARG A 52 -5.57 3.39 -27.83
C ARG A 52 -6.51 2.38 -27.17
N GLY A 53 -7.17 1.53 -27.95
CA GLY A 53 -8.03 0.46 -27.39
C GLY A 53 -7.27 -0.58 -26.57
N GLU A 54 -6.02 -0.88 -26.91
CA GLU A 54 -5.15 -1.73 -26.09
C GLU A 54 -4.73 -1.05 -24.78
N LEU A 55 -4.37 0.24 -24.83
CA LEU A 55 -4.06 1.02 -23.64
C LEU A 55 -5.24 1.05 -22.65
N GLU A 56 -6.45 1.34 -23.13
CA GLU A 56 -7.66 1.35 -22.28
C GLU A 56 -7.93 -0.01 -21.62
N ARG A 57 -7.72 -1.11 -22.36
CA ARG A 57 -7.83 -2.47 -21.80
C ARG A 57 -6.79 -2.73 -20.71
N VAL A 58 -5.56 -2.28 -20.90
CA VAL A 58 -4.50 -2.41 -19.89
C VAL A 58 -4.79 -1.54 -18.66
N TYR A 59 -5.25 -0.30 -18.83
CA TYR A 59 -5.67 0.55 -17.70
C TYR A 59 -6.83 -0.07 -16.92
N THR A 60 -7.84 -0.58 -17.62
CA THR A 60 -8.97 -1.30 -17.02
C THR A 60 -8.50 -2.52 -16.24
N ARG A 61 -7.60 -3.34 -16.81
CA ARG A 61 -7.04 -4.51 -16.14
C ARG A 61 -6.25 -4.14 -14.89
N ARG A 62 -5.43 -3.07 -14.93
CA ARG A 62 -4.68 -2.57 -13.77
C ARG A 62 -5.60 -2.12 -12.64
N SER A 63 -6.68 -1.39 -12.97
CA SER A 63 -7.68 -0.97 -11.99
C SER A 63 -8.37 -2.17 -11.32
N ARG A 64 -8.72 -3.21 -12.08
CA ARG A 64 -9.29 -4.45 -11.53
C ARG A 64 -8.32 -5.17 -10.59
N ILE A 65 -7.05 -5.34 -10.98
CA ILE A 65 -6.04 -5.97 -10.13
C ILE A 65 -5.85 -5.17 -8.83
N LEU A 66 -5.78 -3.83 -8.91
CA LEU A 66 -5.66 -2.99 -7.72
C LEU A 66 -6.88 -3.15 -6.81
N ARG A 67 -8.09 -3.21 -7.37
CA ARG A 67 -9.32 -3.48 -6.61
C ARG A 67 -9.29 -4.85 -5.93
N GLU A 68 -8.81 -5.89 -6.61
CA GLU A 68 -8.65 -7.23 -6.04
C GLU A 68 -7.65 -7.22 -4.87
N ILE A 69 -6.51 -6.55 -5.01
CA ILE A 69 -5.53 -6.35 -3.93
C ILE A 69 -6.20 -5.65 -2.73
N LEU A 70 -6.93 -4.55 -2.97
CA LEU A 70 -7.63 -3.79 -1.92
C LEU A 70 -8.70 -4.62 -1.19
N LEU A 71 -9.33 -5.58 -1.87
CA LEU A 71 -10.32 -6.48 -1.28
C LEU A 71 -9.69 -7.59 -0.43
N LEU A 72 -8.52 -8.08 -0.83
CA LEU A 72 -7.80 -9.15 -0.14
C LEU A 72 -7.02 -8.67 1.08
N LEU A 73 -6.48 -7.43 1.04
CA LEU A 73 -5.66 -6.88 2.11
C LEU A 73 -6.32 -6.91 3.50
N PRO A 74 -7.59 -6.53 3.70
CA PRO A 74 -8.22 -6.58 5.02
C PRO A 74 -8.24 -7.99 5.62
N HIS A 75 -8.50 -9.01 4.80
CA HIS A 75 -8.56 -10.41 5.25
C HIS A 75 -7.17 -10.93 5.61
N PHE A 76 -6.16 -10.59 4.80
CA PHE A 76 -4.78 -10.91 5.11
C PHE A 76 -4.34 -10.25 6.42
N LEU A 77 -4.63 -8.97 6.61
CA LEU A 77 -4.32 -8.25 7.83
C LEU A 77 -5.02 -8.88 9.05
N ALA A 78 -6.31 -9.20 8.92
CA ALA A 78 -7.05 -9.89 9.97
C ALA A 78 -6.40 -11.23 10.33
N ALA A 79 -6.02 -12.05 9.34
CA ALA A 79 -5.35 -13.32 9.58
C ALA A 79 -4.01 -13.15 10.33
N VAL A 80 -3.24 -12.10 10.03
CA VAL A 80 -2.02 -11.77 10.77
C VAL A 80 -2.32 -11.36 12.22
N ILE A 81 -3.31 -10.49 12.43
CA ILE A 81 -3.75 -10.04 13.76
C ILE A 81 -4.20 -11.23 14.62
N VAL A 82 -5.06 -12.10 14.06
CA VAL A 82 -5.56 -13.31 14.73
C VAL A 82 -4.41 -14.26 15.07
N LYS A 83 -3.56 -14.58 14.09
CA LYS A 83 -2.41 -15.48 14.30
C LYS A 83 -1.47 -15.00 15.40
N LYS A 84 -1.29 -13.69 15.51
CA LYS A 84 -0.44 -13.06 16.51
C LYS A 84 -1.16 -12.71 17.81
N LYS A 85 -2.48 -12.94 17.90
CA LYS A 85 -3.34 -12.54 19.03
C LYS A 85 -3.11 -11.08 19.43
N CYS A 86 -3.02 -10.20 18.44
CA CYS A 86 -2.78 -8.79 18.68
C CYS A 86 -3.98 -8.15 19.39
N LYS A 87 -3.73 -7.23 20.32
CA LYS A 87 -4.76 -6.39 20.96
C LYS A 87 -4.87 -5.00 20.33
N VAL A 88 -3.79 -4.55 19.69
CA VAL A 88 -3.69 -3.22 19.10
C VAL A 88 -3.03 -3.34 17.73
N LEU A 89 -3.64 -2.71 16.73
CA LEU A 89 -3.05 -2.43 15.43
C LEU A 89 -2.69 -0.94 15.38
N LYS A 90 -1.40 -0.63 15.24
CA LYS A 90 -0.92 0.74 15.03
C LYS A 90 -0.65 0.98 13.56
N ILE A 91 -1.16 2.09 13.03
CA ILE A 91 -0.94 2.52 11.65
C ILE A 91 -0.38 3.95 11.60
N GLU A 92 0.39 4.23 10.56
CA GLU A 92 0.75 5.58 10.21
C GLU A 92 -0.39 6.16 9.36
N HIS A 93 -1.04 7.24 9.82
CA HIS A 93 -2.12 7.86 9.05
C HIS A 93 -1.54 8.95 8.15
N LEU A 94 -1.27 8.60 6.89
CA LEU A 94 -0.75 9.52 5.89
C LEU A 94 -1.91 10.22 5.17
N THR A 95 -2.28 11.43 5.59
CA THR A 95 -3.16 12.30 4.80
C THR A 95 -2.33 13.00 3.73
N VAL A 96 -2.08 12.29 2.62
CA VAL A 96 -1.39 12.88 1.47
C VAL A 96 -2.43 13.39 0.49
N ASP A 97 -2.56 14.72 0.38
CA ASP A 97 -3.34 15.33 -0.69
C ASP A 97 -2.55 15.25 -2.01
N PRO A 98 -3.03 14.51 -3.03
CA PRO A 98 -2.36 14.46 -4.32
C PRO A 98 -2.51 15.77 -5.11
N THR A 99 -3.33 16.72 -4.68
CA THR A 99 -3.56 18.00 -5.37
C THR A 99 -2.23 18.76 -5.53
N GLY A 100 -1.87 19.04 -6.78
CA GLY A 100 -0.60 19.70 -7.13
C GLY A 100 0.58 18.75 -7.33
N THR A 101 0.46 17.46 -6.97
CA THR A 101 1.50 16.45 -7.30
C THR A 101 1.37 16.00 -8.76
N LYS A 102 2.52 15.80 -9.43
CA LYS A 102 2.57 15.36 -10.85
C LYS A 102 3.45 14.12 -11.01
N GLY A 103 3.21 13.37 -12.08
CA GLY A 103 4.07 12.27 -12.50
C GLY A 103 4.04 11.05 -11.57
N ALA A 104 5.22 10.49 -11.28
CA ALA A 104 5.37 9.24 -10.54
C ALA A 104 4.83 9.32 -9.10
N LEU A 105 4.98 10.46 -8.44
CA LEU A 105 4.52 10.68 -7.07
C LEU A 105 2.99 10.64 -6.97
N ALA A 106 2.29 11.38 -7.83
CA ALA A 106 0.82 11.35 -7.90
C ALA A 106 0.32 9.91 -8.13
N LYS A 107 0.94 9.19 -9.08
CA LYS A 107 0.61 7.80 -9.36
C LYS A 107 0.82 6.89 -8.14
N ALA A 108 1.91 7.08 -7.38
CA ALA A 108 2.16 6.32 -6.16
C ALA A 108 1.07 6.57 -5.11
N ILE A 109 0.70 7.84 -4.88
CA ILE A 109 -0.36 8.22 -3.94
C ILE A 109 -1.71 7.58 -4.33
N TYR A 110 -2.15 7.77 -5.58
CA TYR A 110 -3.43 7.23 -6.05
C TYR A 110 -3.54 5.71 -6.09
N THR A 111 -2.40 5.00 -6.10
CA THR A 111 -2.38 3.54 -6.22
C THR A 111 -1.92 2.84 -4.94
N MET A 112 -1.62 3.61 -3.89
CA MET A 112 -1.26 3.07 -2.59
C MET A 112 -2.52 2.53 -1.89
N PRO A 113 -2.50 1.28 -1.40
CA PRO A 113 -3.59 0.73 -0.63
C PRO A 113 -3.54 1.22 0.82
N ASP A 114 -3.75 2.52 1.04
CA ASP A 114 -3.66 3.16 2.36
C ASP A 114 -5.00 3.77 2.82
N SER A 115 -6.10 3.16 2.39
CA SER A 115 -7.42 3.57 2.87
C SER A 115 -7.64 3.09 4.30
N LEU A 116 -8.07 4.00 5.18
CA LEU A 116 -8.46 3.69 6.57
C LEU A 116 -9.49 2.54 6.65
N PHE A 117 -10.32 2.39 5.63
CA PHE A 117 -11.28 1.29 5.49
C PHE A 117 -10.61 -0.09 5.56
N ILE A 118 -9.41 -0.25 4.98
CA ILE A 118 -8.68 -1.52 4.94
C ILE A 118 -8.37 -1.99 6.37
N TYR A 119 -7.81 -1.08 7.18
CA TYR A 119 -7.43 -1.36 8.55
C TYR A 119 -8.65 -1.55 9.46
N LYS A 120 -9.67 -0.69 9.32
CA LYS A 120 -10.93 -0.83 10.08
C LYS A 120 -11.61 -2.18 9.83
N LYS A 121 -11.71 -2.61 8.56
CA LYS A 121 -12.28 -3.91 8.22
C LYS A 121 -11.43 -5.07 8.76
N ALA A 122 -10.10 -4.96 8.69
CA ALA A 122 -9.20 -5.99 9.23
C ALA A 122 -9.36 -6.16 10.75
N VAL A 123 -9.42 -5.05 11.48
CA VAL A 123 -9.63 -5.00 12.93
C VAL A 123 -10.98 -5.61 13.28
N TRP A 124 -12.05 -5.22 12.59
CA TRP A 124 -13.38 -5.79 12.80
C TRP A 124 -13.42 -7.32 12.59
N LEU A 125 -12.87 -7.81 11.48
CA LEU A 125 -12.80 -9.25 11.20
C LEU A 125 -12.00 -9.99 12.28
N ALA A 126 -10.88 -9.43 12.72
CA ALA A 126 -10.03 -10.05 13.74
C ALA A 126 -10.70 -10.06 15.12
N SER A 127 -11.39 -8.98 15.50
CA SER A 127 -12.12 -8.92 16.78
C SER A 127 -13.21 -9.98 16.87
N LEU A 128 -13.95 -10.20 15.76
CA LEU A 128 -14.96 -11.25 15.67
C LEU A 128 -14.36 -12.65 15.92
N GLU A 129 -13.22 -12.94 15.28
CA GLU A 129 -12.54 -14.23 15.39
C GLU A 129 -11.90 -14.46 16.76
N LEU A 130 -11.36 -13.39 17.37
CA LEU A 130 -10.63 -13.45 18.64
C LEU A 130 -11.56 -13.41 19.87
N GLY A 131 -12.80 -12.96 19.71
CA GLY A 131 -13.76 -12.79 20.82
C GLY A 131 -13.44 -11.61 21.74
N TYR A 132 -12.60 -10.68 21.30
CA TYR A 132 -12.30 -9.43 22.01
C TYR A 132 -12.04 -8.29 21.04
N ASP A 133 -12.24 -7.06 21.50
CA ASP A 133 -12.03 -5.87 20.67
C ASP A 133 -10.53 -5.58 20.46
N VAL A 134 -10.09 -5.71 19.21
CA VAL A 134 -8.79 -5.21 18.75
C VAL A 134 -8.90 -3.70 18.55
N GLN A 135 -7.98 -2.93 19.13
CA GLN A 135 -7.93 -1.49 19.00
C GLN A 135 -7.17 -1.07 17.74
N LEU A 136 -7.66 -0.01 17.07
CA LEU A 136 -6.97 0.64 15.97
C LEU A 136 -6.42 1.97 16.45
N GLU A 137 -5.11 2.15 16.38
CA GLU A 137 -4.43 3.38 16.77
C GLU A 137 -3.72 4.00 15.57
N SER A 138 -3.78 5.32 15.45
CA SER A 138 -2.93 6.09 14.54
C SER A 138 -1.72 6.65 15.28
N VAL A 139 -0.55 6.63 14.64
CA VAL A 139 0.65 7.33 15.11
C VAL A 139 0.96 8.52 14.21
N LEU A 140 1.64 9.52 14.77
CA LEU A 140 2.17 10.64 13.99
C LEU A 140 3.22 10.11 13.00
N PRO A 141 3.14 10.47 11.71
CA PRO A 141 4.04 9.96 10.67
C PRO A 141 5.46 10.54 10.75
N TYR A 142 5.68 11.52 11.62
CA TYR A 142 6.94 12.24 11.66
C TYR A 142 8.08 11.32 12.10
N HIS A 143 9.13 11.25 11.27
CA HIS A 143 10.36 10.49 11.51
C HIS A 143 10.25 8.96 11.63
N THR A 144 9.07 8.39 11.43
CA THR A 144 8.83 6.92 11.47
C THR A 144 9.78 6.18 10.54
N SER A 145 10.01 6.69 9.33
CA SER A 145 10.78 6.00 8.29
C SER A 145 12.18 6.57 8.05
N THR A 146 12.57 7.65 8.74
CA THR A 146 13.87 8.33 8.58
C THR A 146 14.86 8.07 9.70
N ILE A 147 14.41 7.52 10.83
CA ILE A 147 15.24 7.24 12.01
C ILE A 147 15.41 5.74 12.17
N HIS A 148 16.64 5.28 12.37
CA HIS A 148 16.93 3.87 12.60
C HIS A 148 16.41 3.44 13.98
N PHE A 149 15.50 2.46 14.00
CA PHE A 149 14.86 1.96 15.22
C PHE A 149 15.87 1.48 16.27
N GLY A 150 16.95 0.81 15.85
CA GLY A 150 17.91 0.21 16.78
C GLY A 150 18.87 1.20 17.44
N CYS A 151 19.24 2.30 16.77
CA CYS A 151 20.29 3.20 17.27
C CYS A 151 19.92 4.69 17.29
N GLY A 152 18.75 5.07 16.78
CA GLY A 152 18.29 6.45 16.68
C GLY A 152 19.02 7.30 15.61
N GLY A 153 19.92 6.70 14.82
CA GLY A 153 20.64 7.42 13.78
C GLY A 153 19.79 7.68 12.53
N VAL A 154 20.11 8.74 11.79
CA VAL A 154 19.39 9.11 10.56
C VAL A 154 19.68 8.11 9.43
N LEU A 155 18.63 7.67 8.74
CA LEU A 155 18.71 6.87 7.52
C LEU A 155 18.91 7.79 6.31
N THR A 156 19.94 7.52 5.52
CA THR A 156 20.24 8.33 4.32
C THR A 156 19.74 7.61 3.09
N ARG A 157 18.62 8.06 2.53
CA ARG A 157 18.08 7.53 1.27
C ARG A 157 18.72 8.25 0.10
N GLN A 158 19.17 7.49 -0.90
CA GLN A 158 19.56 8.03 -2.19
C GLN A 158 18.42 7.86 -3.18
N SER A 159 18.42 8.65 -4.25
CA SER A 159 17.46 8.48 -5.34
C SER A 159 17.55 7.06 -5.90
N GLY A 160 16.42 6.35 -5.95
CA GLY A 160 16.36 4.94 -6.37
C GLY A 160 16.62 3.91 -5.25
N GLN A 161 17.01 4.33 -4.05
CA GLN A 161 17.19 3.48 -2.86
C GLN A 161 16.17 3.84 -1.79
N TYR A 162 14.91 3.52 -2.05
CA TYR A 162 13.80 3.84 -1.15
C TYR A 162 13.51 2.72 -0.15
N ASP A 163 13.77 1.46 -0.54
CA ASP A 163 13.40 0.28 0.25
C ASP A 163 14.48 -0.10 1.27
N ASP A 164 15.75 0.17 0.97
CA ASP A 164 16.89 -0.09 1.85
C ASP A 164 17.76 1.17 1.96
N ALA A 165 18.18 1.51 3.19
CA ALA A 165 19.00 2.71 3.44
C ALA A 165 20.05 2.49 4.55
N PRO A 166 21.27 3.03 4.38
CA PRO A 166 22.27 3.01 5.44
C PRO A 166 21.96 4.01 6.56
N CYS A 167 22.22 3.60 7.80
CA CYS A 167 22.19 4.48 8.96
C CYS A 167 23.51 5.24 9.13
N LYS A 168 23.46 6.57 9.29
CA LYS A 168 24.65 7.41 9.51
C LYS A 168 25.41 7.09 10.81
N LYS A 169 24.73 6.54 11.81
CA LYS A 169 25.31 6.29 13.14
C LYS A 169 25.99 4.93 13.25
N CYS A 170 25.36 3.87 12.76
CA CYS A 170 25.89 2.50 12.88
C CYS A 170 26.33 1.87 11.54
N GLY A 171 26.14 2.57 10.41
CA GLY A 171 26.51 2.06 9.08
C GLY A 171 25.63 0.93 8.54
N GLN A 172 24.76 0.34 9.35
CA GLN A 172 23.89 -0.76 8.94
C GLN A 172 22.92 -0.32 7.85
N CYS A 173 22.80 -1.12 6.79
CA CYS A 173 21.77 -0.99 5.79
C CYS A 173 20.51 -1.70 6.28
N VAL A 174 19.38 -0.99 6.30
CA VAL A 174 18.11 -1.53 6.82
C VAL A 174 16.99 -1.31 5.83
N ASN A 175 16.07 -2.29 5.80
CA ASN A 175 14.81 -2.13 5.08
C ASN A 175 13.97 -1.03 5.75
N THR A 176 13.72 0.05 5.03
CA THR A 176 13.10 1.27 5.55
C THR A 176 11.65 1.06 5.95
N HIS A 177 10.93 0.15 5.31
CA HIS A 177 9.53 -0.18 5.60
C HIS A 177 9.41 -0.98 6.90
N ILE A 178 10.26 -2.00 7.08
CA ILE A 178 10.31 -2.79 8.33
C ILE A 178 10.78 -1.90 9.48
N ASN A 179 11.79 -1.07 9.25
CA ASN A 179 12.26 -0.08 10.23
C ASN A 179 11.12 0.87 10.65
N ALA A 180 10.36 1.39 9.68
CA ALA A 180 9.21 2.24 9.96
C ALA A 180 8.15 1.52 10.80
N ALA A 181 7.79 0.29 10.45
CA ALA A 181 6.83 -0.50 11.21
C ALA A 181 7.28 -0.73 12.66
N LYS A 182 8.58 -0.90 12.91
CA LYS A 182 9.14 -0.99 14.28
C LYS A 182 9.03 0.33 15.04
N ASN A 183 9.39 1.45 14.42
CA ASN A 183 9.22 2.78 15.03
C ASN A 183 7.75 3.05 15.36
N ILE A 184 6.84 2.81 14.43
CA ILE A 184 5.38 2.95 14.61
C ILE A 184 4.91 2.13 15.81
N ALA A 185 5.36 0.88 15.92
CA ALA A 185 4.98 0.02 17.05
C ALA A 185 5.42 0.60 18.41
N SER A 186 6.57 1.26 18.47
CA SER A 186 7.13 1.84 19.70
C SER A 186 6.55 3.20 20.09
N LEU A 187 5.95 3.92 19.16
CA LEU A 187 5.38 5.24 19.43
C LEU A 187 4.04 5.14 20.17
N PRO A 188 3.68 6.13 21.02
CA PRO A 188 2.33 6.22 21.55
C PRO A 188 1.34 6.46 20.41
N GLY A 189 0.24 5.70 20.42
CA GLY A 189 -0.82 5.84 19.43
C GLY A 189 -1.99 6.66 19.98
N THR A 190 -2.78 7.22 19.07
CA THR A 190 -4.08 7.80 19.36
C THR A 190 -5.15 6.83 18.90
N LEU A 191 -6.04 6.43 19.81
CA LEU A 191 -7.14 5.53 19.48
C LEU A 191 -8.03 6.17 18.41
N LEU A 192 -8.21 5.47 17.30
CA LEU A 192 -9.17 5.86 16.28
C LEU A 192 -10.56 5.40 16.73
N PRO A 193 -11.59 6.25 16.58
CA PRO A 193 -12.92 5.91 17.04
C PRO A 193 -13.41 4.62 16.35
N PRO A 194 -14.06 3.72 17.10
CA PRO A 194 -14.73 2.57 16.51
C PRO A 194 -15.94 3.08 15.74
N ASP A 195 -15.76 3.38 14.47
CA ASP A 195 -16.91 3.57 13.60
C ASP A 195 -17.71 2.27 13.58
N SER A 196 -19.04 2.36 13.56
CA SER A 196 -19.91 1.21 13.35
C SER A 196 -19.61 0.60 11.99
N PHE A 197 -18.85 -0.50 11.99
CA PHE A 197 -18.52 -1.28 10.81
C PHE A 197 -19.29 -2.62 10.82
N PRO A 198 -19.96 -3.00 9.72
CA PRO A 198 -20.17 -2.20 8.50
C PRO A 198 -21.06 -0.98 8.77
N SER A 199 -20.85 0.08 7.98
CA SER A 199 -21.73 1.26 7.98
C SER A 199 -23.19 0.83 7.93
N THR A 200 -24.05 1.47 8.72
CA THR A 200 -25.51 1.20 8.79
C THR A 200 -26.20 1.21 7.42
N HIS A 201 -25.61 1.85 6.40
CA HIS A 201 -26.11 1.85 5.02
C HIS A 201 -25.88 0.54 4.25
N ALA A 202 -25.10 -0.41 4.78
CA ALA A 202 -24.80 -1.70 4.13
C ALA A 202 -25.73 -2.85 4.56
N ARG A 203 -26.63 -2.63 5.53
CA ARG A 203 -27.73 -3.56 5.82
C ARG A 203 -28.91 -3.20 4.92
N GLY A 204 -28.98 -3.83 3.75
CA GLY A 204 -30.24 -3.90 3.00
C GLY A 204 -31.32 -4.57 3.86
N PRO A 205 -32.61 -4.27 3.61
CA PRO A 205 -33.69 -4.85 4.40
C PRO A 205 -33.67 -6.37 4.23
N THR A 206 -33.59 -7.07 5.36
CA THR A 206 -33.79 -8.52 5.49
C THR A 206 -35.22 -8.91 5.18
#